data_AF-A0A7X9L6V0-F1
#
_entry.id   AF-A0A7X9L6V0-F1
#
_cell.length_a   1.000
_cell.length_b   1.000
_cell.length_c   1.000
_cell.angle_alpha   90.00
_cell.angle_beta   90.00
_cell.angle_gamma   90.00
#
_symmetry.space_group_name_H-M   'P 1'
#
loop_
_entity.id
_entity.type
_entity.pdbx_description
1 polymer ?
#
loop_
_entity_poly.entity_id
_entity_poly.type
_entity_poly.pdbx_seq_one_letter_code
_entity_poly.pdbx_strand_id
1 'polypeptide(L)' 'MAICPAGHTSAADDYCDVCGLPVGAQTALAPAAVPPVLPLPGALCPHCGTNNAP' A
#
# COMPACT_ATOMS: atom_id res chain seq x y z
N MET A 1 -11.50 26.02 -7.43
CA MET A 1 -11.32 26.30 -5.99
C MET A 1 -11.77 25.06 -5.25
N ALA A 2 -10.83 24.41 -4.58
CA ALA A 2 -11.09 23.18 -3.85
C ALA A 2 -11.04 23.47 -2.35
N ILE A 3 -11.80 22.71 -1.57
CA ILE A 3 -11.76 22.76 -0.12
C ILE A 3 -10.90 21.60 0.36
N CYS A 4 -9.83 21.90 1.09
CA CYS A 4 -9.00 20.85 1.69
C CYS A 4 -9.72 20.21 2.89
N PRO A 5 -9.29 19.02 3.35
CA PRO A 5 -9.94 18.31 4.47
C PRO A 5 -9.94 19.09 5.79
N ALA A 6 -9.02 20.06 5.95
CA ALA A 6 -8.97 20.95 7.11
C ALA A 6 -9.94 22.14 7.01
N GLY A 7 -10.66 22.31 5.89
CA GLY A 7 -11.64 23.36 5.67
C GLY A 7 -11.09 24.64 5.04
N HIS A 8 -9.87 24.64 4.51
CA HIS A 8 -9.33 25.81 3.79
C HIS A 8 -9.73 25.79 2.32
N THR A 9 -10.01 26.98 1.78
CA THR A 9 -10.12 27.19 0.34
C THR A 9 -8.73 27.23 -0.27
N SER A 10 -8.45 26.30 -1.18
CA SER A 10 -7.22 26.24 -1.97
C SER A 10 -7.47 26.58 -3.42
N ALA A 11 -6.44 27.18 -4.05
CA ALA A 11 -6.43 27.43 -5.49
C ALA A 11 -5.98 26.18 -6.26
N ALA A 12 -5.06 25.40 -5.69
CA ALA A 12 -4.63 24.11 -6.21
C ALA A 12 -5.60 22.97 -5.84
N ASP A 13 -5.71 21.99 -6.74
CA ASP A 13 -6.58 20.81 -6.59
C ASP A 13 -5.82 19.55 -6.12
N ASP A 14 -4.49 19.59 -6.06
CA ASP A 14 -3.64 18.47 -5.60
C ASP A 14 -3.25 18.57 -4.12
N TYR A 15 -2.74 19.74 -3.70
CA TYR A 15 -2.30 20.02 -2.33
C TYR A 15 -2.78 21.39 -1.89
N CYS A 16 -3.06 21.53 -0.60
CA CYS A 16 -3.56 22.76 -0.05
C CYS A 16 -2.42 23.78 0.08
N ASP A 17 -2.54 24.93 -0.57
CA ASP A 17 -1.53 25.99 -0.56
C ASP A 17 -1.39 26.67 0.81
N VAL A 18 -2.38 26.50 1.69
CA VAL A 18 -2.44 27.09 3.04
C VAL A 18 -1.76 26.19 4.08
N CYS A 19 -1.98 24.89 4.03
CA CYS A 19 -1.55 23.95 5.07
C CYS A 19 -0.73 22.74 4.56
N GLY A 20 -0.61 22.58 3.24
CA GLY A 20 0.17 21.51 2.59
C GLY A 20 -0.51 20.14 2.52
N LEU A 21 -1.74 19.96 3.04
CA LEU A 21 -2.43 18.68 2.99
C LEU A 21 -2.94 18.35 1.58
N PRO A 22 -2.92 17.07 1.16
CA PRO A 22 -3.48 16.66 -0.12
C PRO A 22 -4.99 16.96 -0.18
N VAL A 23 -5.38 17.63 -1.27
CA VAL A 23 -6.77 17.97 -1.57
C VAL A 23 -7.38 16.75 -2.25
N GLY A 24 -8.39 16.13 -1.63
CA GLY A 24 -9.01 14.92 -2.18
C GLY A 24 -8.35 13.60 -1.76
N ALA A 25 -7.58 13.56 -0.68
CA ALA A 25 -7.19 12.30 -0.03
C ALA A 25 -8.39 11.63 0.68
N GLN A 26 -9.43 11.31 -0.09
CA GLN A 26 -10.34 10.23 0.28
C GLN A 26 -9.53 8.95 0.23
N THR A 27 -9.30 8.40 1.42
CA THR A 27 -8.48 7.24 1.73
C THR A 27 -8.65 6.15 0.67
N ALA A 28 -7.77 6.16 -0.32
CA ALA A 28 -7.53 4.98 -1.13
C ALA A 28 -6.91 3.99 -0.16
N LEU A 29 -7.74 3.12 0.42
CA LEU A 29 -7.28 1.93 1.10
C LEU A 29 -6.45 1.15 0.07
N ALA A 30 -5.13 1.36 0.11
CA ALA A 30 -4.22 0.56 -0.66
C ALA A 30 -4.48 -0.90 -0.27
N PRO A 31 -4.76 -1.80 -1.23
CA PRO A 31 -4.84 -3.21 -0.90
C PRO A 31 -3.52 -3.61 -0.27
N ALA A 32 -3.56 -4.23 0.90
CA ALA A 32 -2.36 -4.79 1.50
C ALA A 32 -1.76 -5.80 0.50
N ALA A 33 -0.55 -5.52 0.03
CA ALA A 33 0.18 -6.45 -0.81
C ALA A 33 0.46 -7.71 0.01
N VAL A 34 -0.12 -8.84 -0.40
CA VAL A 34 0.17 -10.14 0.20
C VAL A 34 1.61 -10.51 -0.20
N PRO A 35 2.53 -10.74 0.75
CA PRO A 35 3.87 -11.17 0.40
C PRO A 35 3.81 -12.55 -0.28
N PRO A 36 4.61 -12.82 -1.32
CA PRO A 36 4.72 -14.16 -1.87
C PRO A 36 5.29 -15.09 -0.79
N VAL A 37 4.60 -16.20 -0.52
CA VAL A 37 5.18 -17.29 0.27
C VAL A 37 6.31 -17.89 -0.54
N LEU A 38 7.54 -17.59 -0.13
CA LEU A 38 8.72 -18.28 -0.63
C LEU A 38 8.74 -19.70 -0.03
N PRO A 39 8.99 -20.75 -0.83
CA PRO A 39 9.28 -22.06 -0.30
C PRO A 39 10.46 -21.96 0.68
N LEU A 40 10.30 -22.48 1.90
CA LEU A 40 11.41 -22.58 2.84
C LEU A 40 12.51 -23.46 2.21
N PRO A 41 13.78 -23.02 2.20
CA PRO A 41 14.91 -23.87 1.83
C PRO A 41 14.91 -25.13 2.69
N GLY A 42 14.90 -26.30 2.06
CA GLY A 42 14.84 -27.58 2.77
C GLY A 42 13.44 -28.08 3.12
N ALA A 43 12.38 -27.53 2.52
CA ALA A 43 11.04 -28.11 2.61
C ALA A 43 11.05 -29.58 2.13
N LEU A 44 10.52 -30.49 2.94
CA LEU A 44 10.38 -31.90 2.57
C LEU A 44 9.13 -32.07 1.71
N CYS A 45 9.27 -32.81 0.61
CA CYS A 45 8.12 -33.12 -0.25
C CYS A 45 7.10 -33.98 0.54
N PRO A 46 5.83 -33.57 0.65
CA PRO A 46 4.82 -34.31 1.41
C PRO A 46 4.44 -35.65 0.78
N HIS A 47 4.81 -35.90 -0.49
CA HIS A 47 4.51 -37.14 -1.19
C HIS A 47 5.62 -38.20 -1.06
N CYS A 48 6.90 -37.79 -1.02
CA CYS A 48 8.03 -38.72 -1.02
C CYS A 48 9.08 -38.46 0.07
N GLY A 49 8.98 -37.37 0.83
CA GLY A 49 9.89 -37.04 1.93
C GLY A 49 11.27 -36.53 1.50
N THR A 50 11.52 -36.29 0.21
CA THR A 50 12.80 -35.74 -0.26
C THR A 50 12.94 -34.26 0.06
N ASN A 51 14.16 -33.82 0.40
CA ASN A 51 14.49 -32.42 0.67
C ASN A 51 14.48 -31.59 -0.62
N ASN A 52 13.79 -30.45 -0.61
CA ASN A 52 13.87 -29.45 -1.67
C ASN A 52 15.13 -28.61 -1.47
N ALA A 53 16.24 -29.07 -2.09
CA ALA A 53 17.50 -28.33 -2.14
C ALA A 53 17.33 -27.01 -2.93
N PRO A 54 18.11 -25.96 -2.63
CA PRO A 54 18.08 -24.70 -3.38
C PRO A 54 18.49 -24.86 -4.84
#